data_AF-A0A1S3DQ58-F1
#
_entry.id   AF-A0A1S3DQ58-F1
#
_cell.length_a   1.000
_cell.length_b   1.000
_cell.length_c   1.000
_cell.angle_alpha   90.00
_cell.angle_beta   90.00
_cell.angle_gamma   90.00
#
_symmetry.space_group_name_H-M   'P 1'
#
loop_
_entity.id
_entity.type
_entity.pdbx_description
1 polymer ?
#
loop_
_entity_poly.entity_id
_entity_poly.type
_entity_poly.pdbx_seq_one_letter_code
_entity_poly.pdbx_strand_id
1 'polypeptide(L)'
;MPILDTMLREQKETGTVWTPSRIISRLGTEINHEDSICYWAAHNHIPIFSPALTDGSLGDMMYFHSFRNPGLICDILQVRINGPPIHADRTFGDPAPKLRVGLSFK
;
A
#
# COMPACT_ATOMS: atom_id res chain seq x y z
N MET A 1 8.55 14.31 13.49
CA MET A 1 7.95 12.96 13.56
C MET A 1 8.93 12.06 12.84
N PRO A 2 9.71 11.26 13.57
CA PRO A 2 10.96 10.70 13.05
C PRO A 2 10.79 9.86 11.78
N ILE A 3 9.65 9.17 11.65
CA ILE A 3 9.32 8.35 10.48
C ILE A 3 9.07 9.24 9.25
N LEU A 4 8.25 10.28 9.36
CA LEU A 4 7.99 11.22 8.25
C LEU A 4 9.23 12.01 7.86
N ASP A 5 10.07 12.38 8.83
CA ASP A 5 11.35 13.04 8.59
C ASP A 5 12.30 12.12 7.78
N THR A 6 12.32 10.82 8.10
CA THR A 6 13.09 9.81 7.36
C THR A 6 12.55 9.62 5.94
N MET A 7 11.22 9.54 5.78
CA MET A 7 10.59 9.44 4.47
C MET A 7 10.87 10.65 3.58
N LEU A 8 10.86 11.86 4.16
CA LEU A 8 11.21 13.09 3.44
C LEU A 8 12.67 13.08 2.99
N ARG A 9 13.59 12.60 3.85
CA ARG A 9 15.00 12.45 3.49
C ARG A 9 15.18 11.46 2.34
N GLU A 10 14.60 10.26 2.45
CA GLU A 10 14.65 9.24 1.39
C GLU A 10 14.08 9.79 0.08
N GLN A 11 12.96 10.51 0.11
CA GLN A 11 12.39 11.15 -1.09
C GLN A 11 13.38 12.14 -1.75
N LYS A 12 14.10 12.93 -0.95
CA LYS A 12 15.07 13.92 -1.46
C LYS A 12 16.36 13.29 -1.98
N GLU A 13 16.83 12.22 -1.33
CA GLU A 13 18.10 11.58 -1.66
C GLU A 13 17.96 10.57 -2.81
N THR A 14 16.92 9.74 -2.79
CA THR A 14 16.76 8.65 -3.76
C THR A 14 15.69 8.93 -4.82
N GLY A 15 14.97 10.06 -4.71
CA GLY A 15 13.87 10.38 -5.61
C GLY A 15 12.65 9.46 -5.43
N THR A 16 12.53 8.79 -4.28
CA THR A 16 11.43 7.86 -4.02
C THR A 16 10.10 8.61 -3.96
N VAL A 17 9.19 8.29 -4.88
CA VAL A 17 7.80 8.75 -4.80
C VAL A 17 7.05 7.87 -3.81
N TRP A 18 6.52 8.49 -2.75
CA TRP A 18 5.69 7.81 -1.77
C TRP A 18 4.28 7.66 -2.31
N THR A 19 3.71 6.46 -2.14
CA THR A 19 2.30 6.17 -2.44
C THR A 19 1.63 5.68 -1.16
N PRO A 20 0.30 5.81 -1.02
CA PRO A 20 -0.39 5.37 0.19
C PRO A 20 -0.02 3.95 0.64
N SER A 21 0.08 3.02 -0.31
CA SER A 21 0.46 1.62 -0.04
C SER A 21 1.89 1.47 0.45
N ARG A 22 2.84 2.23 -0.11
CA ARG A 22 4.24 2.24 0.35
C ARG A 22 4.35 2.82 1.76
N ILE A 23 3.60 3.88 2.05
CA ILE A 23 3.55 4.48 3.37
C ILE A 23 3.01 3.47 4.39
N ILE A 24 1.89 2.80 4.10
CA ILE A 24 1.32 1.79 5.01
C ILE A 24 2.27 0.61 5.21
N SER A 25 2.93 0.13 4.15
CA SER A 25 3.92 -0.94 4.26
C SER A 25 5.11 -0.51 5.13
N ARG A 26 5.63 0.70 4.95
CA ARG A 26 6.69 1.26 5.79
C ARG A 26 6.24 1.35 7.25
N LEU A 27 5.06 1.89 7.51
CA LEU A 27 4.49 1.98 8.86
C LEU A 27 4.29 0.60 9.49
N GLY A 28 3.87 -0.40 8.72
CA GLY A 28 3.75 -1.79 9.16
C GLY A 28 5.09 -2.39 9.61
N THR A 29 6.15 -2.15 8.84
CA THR A 29 7.51 -2.56 9.19
C THR A 29 8.03 -1.84 10.43
N GLU A 30 7.76 -0.53 10.57
CA GLU A 30 8.20 0.26 11.73
C GLU A 30 7.46 -0.10 13.03
N ILE A 31 6.18 -0.51 12.95
CA ILE A 31 5.41 -0.95 14.12
C ILE A 31 6.00 -2.23 14.72
N ASN A 32 6.46 -3.15 13.87
CA ASN A 32 7.12 -4.41 14.27
C ASN A 32 6.39 -5.17 15.41
N HIS A 33 5.07 -5.29 15.30
CA HIS A 33 4.20 -5.86 16.34
C HIS A 33 3.22 -6.86 15.74
N GLU A 34 3.17 -8.07 16.29
CA GLU A 34 2.40 -9.20 15.73
C GLU A 34 0.88 -9.01 15.80
N ASP A 35 0.38 -8.21 16.73
CA ASP A 35 -1.06 -7.87 16.79
C ASP A 35 -1.52 -6.89 15.69
N SER A 36 -0.58 -6.30 14.93
CA SER A 36 -0.91 -5.33 13.89
C SER A 36 -1.15 -6.00 12.54
N ILE A 37 -2.31 -5.72 11.94
CA ILE A 37 -2.61 -6.14 10.56
C ILE A 37 -1.60 -5.54 9.58
N CYS A 38 -1.17 -4.30 9.80
CA CYS A 38 -0.19 -3.62 8.94
C CYS A 38 1.18 -4.31 8.98
N TYR A 39 1.57 -4.85 10.13
CA TYR A 39 2.82 -5.62 10.27
C TYR A 39 2.76 -6.89 9.42
N TRP A 40 1.71 -7.69 9.56
CA TRP A 40 1.54 -8.90 8.76
C TRP A 40 1.41 -8.62 7.27
N ALA A 41 0.72 -7.54 6.90
CA ALA A 41 0.61 -7.13 5.51
C ALA A 41 1.98 -6.75 4.93
N ALA A 42 2.79 -5.99 5.67
CA ALA A 42 4.16 -5.65 5.26
C ALA A 42 5.05 -6.89 5.15
N HIS A 43 4.97 -7.80 6.13
CA HIS A 43 5.78 -9.02 6.18
C HIS A 43 5.44 -10.01 5.06
N ASN A 44 4.16 -10.14 4.70
CA ASN A 44 3.69 -11.01 3.62
C ASN A 44 3.68 -10.33 2.24
N HIS A 45 4.23 -9.11 2.12
CA HIS A 45 4.21 -8.32 0.89
C HIS A 45 2.79 -8.12 0.31
N ILE A 46 1.79 -8.00 1.17
CA ILE A 46 0.39 -7.75 0.80
C ILE A 46 0.18 -6.23 0.73
N PRO A 47 -0.10 -5.65 -0.46
CA PRO A 47 -0.30 -4.22 -0.57
C PRO A 47 -1.67 -3.81 -0.01
N ILE A 48 -1.66 -2.88 0.96
CA ILE A 48 -2.88 -2.23 1.45
C ILE A 48 -3.11 -0.95 0.63
N PHE A 49 -4.31 -0.80 0.08
CA PHE A 49 -4.69 0.37 -0.72
C PHE A 49 -5.65 1.25 0.06
N SER A 50 -5.25 2.49 0.34
CA SER A 50 -6.12 3.51 0.91
C SER A 50 -5.90 4.85 0.19
N PRO A 51 -6.72 5.19 -0.82
CA PRO A 51 -6.56 6.45 -1.56
C PRO A 51 -6.83 7.68 -0.69
N ALA A 52 -7.65 7.53 0.36
CA ALA A 52 -7.95 8.55 1.35
C ALA A 52 -7.06 8.41 2.60
N LEU A 53 -5.78 8.07 2.44
CA LEU A 53 -4.85 7.91 3.57
C LEU A 53 -4.71 9.19 4.43
N THR A 54 -4.95 10.35 3.81
CA THR A 54 -4.91 11.66 4.46
C THR A 54 -6.20 12.02 5.20
N ASP A 55 -7.27 11.22 5.10
CA ASP A 55 -8.55 11.48 5.75
C ASP A 55 -8.62 10.77 7.12
N GLY A 56 -7.78 11.24 8.05
CA GLY A 56 -7.65 10.69 9.39
C GLY A 56 -6.46 11.26 10.15
N SER A 57 -6.16 10.71 11.32
CA SER A 57 -5.08 11.19 12.19
C SER A 57 -3.70 11.20 11.53
N LEU A 58 -3.47 10.28 10.58
CA LEU A 58 -2.25 10.26 9.78
C LEU A 58 -2.14 11.49 8.86
N GLY A 59 -3.27 11.96 8.32
CA GLY A 59 -3.36 13.19 7.55
C GLY A 59 -3.02 14.43 8.38
N ASP A 60 -3.55 14.53 9.59
CA ASP A 60 -3.22 15.62 10.52
C ASP A 60 -1.72 15.63 10.84
N MET A 61 -1.15 14.45 11.04
CA MET A 61 0.29 14.27 11.27
C MET A 61 1.11 14.72 10.05
N MET A 62 0.74 14.32 8.84
CA MET A 62 1.39 14.77 7.61
C MET A 62 1.25 16.29 7.41
N TYR A 63 0.08 16.85 7.73
CA TYR A 63 -0.18 18.28 7.69
C TYR A 63 0.76 19.03 8.63
N PHE A 64 0.82 18.69 9.92
CA PHE A 64 1.75 19.33 10.86
C PHE A 64 3.22 19.16 10.48
N HIS A 65 3.59 18.01 9.92
CA HIS A 65 4.93 17.78 9.42
C HIS A 65 5.27 18.72 8.26
N SER A 66 4.33 18.95 7.33
CA SER A 66 4.54 19.86 6.19
C SER A 66 4.82 21.32 6.59
N PHE A 67 4.27 21.79 7.72
CA PHE A 67 4.59 23.13 8.25
C PHE A 67 6.01 23.24 8.77
N ARG A 68 6.53 22.16 9.38
CA ARG A 68 7.88 22.16 9.95
C ARG A 68 8.92 21.85 8.87
N ASN A 69 8.63 20.86 8.03
CA ASN A 69 9.51 20.27 7.04
C ASN A 69 8.74 20.10 5.71
N PRO A 70 8.65 21.15 4.88
CA PRO A 70 7.91 21.07 3.63
C PRO A 70 8.60 20.17 2.60
N GLY A 71 7.78 19.55 1.75
CA GLY A 71 8.24 18.82 0.55
C GLY A 71 7.96 17.33 0.53
N LEU A 72 7.28 16.75 1.53
CA LEU A 72 6.83 15.36 1.47
C LEU A 72 5.72 15.24 0.42
N ILE A 73 5.91 14.40 -0.59
CA ILE A 73 4.95 14.19 -1.69
C ILE A 73 4.40 12.77 -1.57
N CYS A 74 3.08 12.67 -1.56
CA CYS A 74 2.35 11.41 -1.63
C CYS A 74 1.54 11.37 -2.93
N ASP A 75 1.90 10.45 -3.84
CA ASP A 75 1.18 10.22 -5.10
C ASP A 75 0.12 9.14 -4.92
N ILE A 76 -1.14 9.55 -5.06
CA ILE A 76 -2.32 8.68 -5.00
C ILE A 76 -2.60 7.95 -6.32
N LEU A 77 -2.17 8.50 -7.47
CA LEU A 77 -2.45 7.95 -8.80
C LEU A 77 -1.54 6.77 -9.13
N GLN A 78 -0.31 6.78 -8.61
CA GLN A 78 0.67 5.72 -8.83
C GLN A 78 0.24 4.36 -8.23
N VAL A 79 -0.76 4.33 -7.35
CA VAL A 79 -1.40 3.10 -6.84
C VAL A 79 -1.86 2.17 -7.96
N ARG A 80 -2.32 2.72 -9.09
CA ARG A 80 -2.86 1.92 -10.20
C ARG A 80 -1.78 1.18 -11.01
N ILE A 81 -0.52 1.63 -10.94
CA ILE A 81 0.57 1.08 -11.76
C ILE A 81 1.16 -0.20 -11.17
N ASN A 82 1.01 -0.41 -9.86
CA ASN A 82 1.56 -1.58 -9.13
C ASN A 82 0.47 -2.45 -8.46
N GLY A 83 -0.81 -2.17 -8.70
CA GLY A 83 -1.92 -3.00 -8.20
C GLY A 83 -2.02 -4.33 -8.95
N PRO A 84 -2.71 -5.34 -8.40
CA PRO A 84 -2.96 -6.58 -9.12
C PRO A 84 -3.59 -6.24 -10.48
N PRO A 85 -3.22 -6.95 -11.55
CA PRO A 85 -3.67 -6.60 -12.88
C PRO A 85 -5.21 -6.56 -12.89
N ILE A 86 -5.78 -5.70 -13.74
CA ILE A 86 -7.15 -5.84 -14.24
C ILE A 86 -7.41 -7.20 -14.95
N HIS A 87 -6.43 -8.12 -14.90
CA HIS A 87 -6.40 -9.50 -15.35
C HIS A 87 -5.89 -10.40 -14.20
N ALA A 88 -6.45 -10.26 -13.00
CA ALA A 88 -6.40 -11.37 -12.06
C ALA A 88 -7.30 -12.46 -12.64
N ASP A 89 -6.74 -13.64 -12.93
CA ASP A 89 -7.48 -14.77 -13.55
C ASP A 89 -8.78 -15.11 -12.79
N ARG A 90 -8.77 -14.89 -11.47
CA ARG A 90 -9.97 -14.84 -10.62
C ARG A 90 -9.77 -13.89 -9.44
N THR A 91 -10.81 -13.13 -9.14
CA THR A 91 -10.97 -12.37 -7.91
C THR A 91 -11.96 -13.07 -6.98
N PHE A 92 -11.83 -12.85 -5.67
CA PHE A 92 -12.73 -13.43 -4.69
C PHE A 92 -14.16 -12.88 -4.92
N GLY A 93 -15.02 -13.70 -5.51
CA GLY A 93 -16.34 -13.30 -6.01
C GLY A 93 -16.67 -13.85 -7.40
N ASP A 94 -15.66 -14.32 -8.15
CA ASP A 94 -15.92 -14.99 -9.42
C ASP A 94 -16.62 -16.33 -9.19
N PRO A 95 -17.69 -16.65 -9.94
CA PRO A 95 -18.34 -17.94 -9.84
C PRO A 95 -17.31 -19.03 -10.08
N ALA A 96 -17.29 -20.03 -9.19
CA ALA A 96 -16.37 -21.15 -9.26
C ALA A 96 -16.30 -21.68 -10.71
N PRO A 97 -15.10 -21.95 -11.25
CA PRO A 97 -15.00 -22.48 -12.61
C PRO A 97 -15.83 -23.75 -12.67
N LYS A 98 -16.82 -23.78 -13.55
CA LYS A 98 -17.48 -25.04 -13.90
C LYS A 98 -16.36 -25.99 -14.34
N LEU A 99 -16.10 -27.03 -13.55
CA LEU A 99 -15.27 -28.14 -13.95
C LEU A 99 -15.80 -28.62 -15.31
N ARG A 100 -15.11 -28.28 -16.39
CA ARG A 100 -15.33 -28.91 -17.68
C ARG A 100 -14.74 -30.31 -17.56
N VAL A 101 -15.51 -31.21 -16.98
CA VAL A 101 -15.23 -32.65 -17.03
C VAL A 101 -15.30 -33.04 -18.50
N GLY A 102 -14.13 -33.14 -19.13
CA GLY A 102 -13.98 -33.70 -20.46
C GLY A 102 -14.23 -35.20 -20.39
N LEU A 103 -15.49 -35.62 -20.51
CA LEU A 103 -15.83 -36.97 -20.91
C LEU A 103 -15.55 -37.10 -22.42
N SER A 104 -14.32 -37.48 -22.73
CA SER A 104 -13.98 -38.04 -24.03
C SER A 104 -14.39 -39.51 -24.00
N PHE A 105 -15.58 -39.81 -24.52
CA PHE A 105 -15.88 -41.17 -24.99
C PHE A 105 -15.17 -41.35 -26.33
N LYS A 106 -14.22 -42.28 -26.35
CA LYS A 106 -13.76 -42.94 -27.58
C LYS A 106 -14.80 -43.94 -28.05
#